data_AF-A0ABD6E9A1-F1
#
_entry.id   AF-A0ABD6E9A1-F1
#
_cell.length_a   1.000
_cell.length_b   1.000
_cell.length_c   1.000
_cell.angle_alpha   90.00
_cell.angle_beta   90.00
_cell.angle_gamma   90.00
#
_symmetry.space_group_name_H-M   'P 1'
#
loop_
_entity.id
_entity.type
_entity.pdbx_description
1 polymer ?
#
loop_
_entity_poly.entity_id
_entity_poly.type
_entity_poly.pdbx_seq_one_letter_code
_entity_poly.pdbx_strand_id
1 'polypeptide(L)'
;MARLTGFCLLAALLGICLATEDAEHLKKIRHLCLKSLEKVKPGTDEEHLKHGTGIYTTMLAGHPDLRHYFIGHENYTEEQIEKSAFFKKQGQKILTSIHMLANSYDNPAAFKAYTRDVVDRHERINVELESKLWKEFWDIFLEFLAKHETVDDETKAAWHELGTKFSEEAVKHHHIDHEHLKHEREILMKSLHKVEPGLNAHGIQNGLDLYKVMLGGHPNLRKYFKGKEHFTPDDIQKSIFFKKQGQRLLVAVHVLAASYDCPDTFRAYIRDLLERHERIDVHLEADVWKMFFDEILLEFLAKKETVSDEEKKAWHELGHHFVDETLDYLVFKKNGSNITANYQNDKGDSSSKQRNHRKLES
;
A
#
# COMPACT_ATOMS: atom_id res chain seq x y z
N MET A 1 40.71 -13.52 -6.97
CA MET A 1 39.67 -13.20 -7.99
C MET A 1 38.93 -14.48 -8.36
N ALA A 2 37.61 -14.36 -8.61
CA ALA A 2 36.73 -15.36 -9.23
C ALA A 2 36.19 -16.54 -8.38
N ARG A 3 35.53 -16.29 -7.24
CA ARG A 3 34.61 -17.28 -6.61
C ARG A 3 33.33 -16.70 -5.96
N LEU A 4 32.99 -15.43 -6.18
CA LEU A 4 31.75 -14.82 -5.64
C LEU A 4 30.64 -14.53 -6.67
N THR A 5 30.85 -14.83 -7.95
CA THR A 5 29.88 -14.47 -9.01
C THR A 5 28.77 -15.48 -9.24
N GLY A 6 28.95 -16.75 -8.85
CA GLY A 6 27.95 -17.81 -9.09
C GLY A 6 26.75 -17.78 -8.12
N PHE A 7 26.97 -17.41 -6.86
CA PHE A 7 25.91 -17.43 -5.82
C PHE A 7 24.94 -16.24 -5.97
N CYS A 8 25.45 -15.06 -6.35
CA CYS A 8 24.60 -13.89 -6.63
C CYS A 8 23.76 -14.07 -7.90
N LEU A 9 24.27 -14.78 -8.91
CA LEU A 9 23.51 -15.07 -10.13
C LEU A 9 22.36 -16.06 -9.84
N LEU A 10 22.61 -17.09 -9.01
CA LEU A 10 21.60 -18.06 -8.63
C LEU A 10 20.50 -17.43 -7.76
N ALA A 11 20.86 -16.57 -6.80
CA ALA A 11 19.90 -15.83 -5.97
C ALA A 11 19.09 -14.82 -6.79
N ALA A 12 19.70 -14.14 -7.76
CA ALA A 12 18.99 -13.25 -8.69
C ALA A 12 18.05 -14.03 -9.62
N LEU A 13 18.46 -15.19 -10.13
CA LEU A 13 17.61 -16.07 -10.96
C LEU A 13 16.45 -16.66 -10.15
N LEU A 14 16.70 -17.13 -8.92
CA LEU A 14 15.65 -17.60 -8.01
C LEU A 14 14.68 -16.46 -7.64
N GLY A 15 15.17 -15.26 -7.34
CA GLY A 15 14.34 -14.09 -7.06
C GLY A 15 13.52 -13.62 -8.27
N ILE A 16 14.05 -13.75 -9.49
CA ILE A 16 13.29 -13.49 -10.73
C ILE A 16 12.25 -14.58 -10.95
N CYS A 17 12.59 -15.86 -10.78
CA CYS A 17 11.65 -16.99 -10.92
C CYS A 17 10.49 -16.88 -9.93
N LEU A 18 10.76 -16.60 -8.65
CA LEU A 18 9.71 -16.41 -7.65
C LEU A 18 8.83 -15.20 -7.97
N ALA A 19 9.42 -14.07 -8.38
CA ALA A 19 8.64 -12.89 -8.77
C ALA A 19 7.80 -13.13 -10.04
N THR A 20 8.24 -14.00 -10.96
CA THR A 20 7.46 -14.39 -12.13
C THR A 20 6.33 -15.36 -11.79
N GLU A 21 6.55 -16.28 -10.86
CA GLU A 21 5.52 -17.21 -10.37
C GLU A 21 4.40 -16.44 -9.65
N ASP A 22 4.76 -15.49 -8.78
CA ASP A 22 3.80 -14.61 -8.10
C ASP A 22 2.98 -13.79 -9.11
N ALA A 23 3.65 -13.23 -10.13
CA ALA A 23 2.96 -12.42 -11.14
C ALA A 23 1.99 -13.24 -12.01
N GLU A 24 2.35 -14.46 -12.39
CA GLU A 24 1.47 -15.35 -13.16
C GLU A 24 0.31 -15.88 -12.30
N HIS A 25 0.54 -16.16 -11.02
CA HIS A 25 -0.51 -16.53 -10.07
C HIS A 25 -1.56 -15.42 -9.91
N LEU A 26 -1.13 -14.17 -9.71
CA LEU A 26 -2.04 -13.02 -9.61
C LEU A 26 -2.85 -12.79 -10.90
N LYS A 27 -2.21 -12.93 -12.07
CA LYS A 27 -2.90 -12.85 -13.37
C LYS A 27 -3.93 -13.97 -13.54
N LYS A 28 -3.61 -15.18 -13.08
CA LYS A 28 -4.53 -16.32 -13.12
C LYS A 28 -5.78 -16.05 -12.27
N ILE A 29 -5.61 -15.57 -11.04
CA ILE A 29 -6.75 -15.20 -10.17
C ILE A 29 -7.61 -14.13 -10.84
N ARG A 30 -6.97 -13.05 -11.32
CA ARG A 30 -7.67 -12.01 -12.08
C ARG A 30 -8.46 -12.59 -13.25
N HIS A 31 -7.85 -13.47 -14.05
CA HIS A 31 -8.48 -14.09 -15.20
C HIS A 31 -9.71 -14.91 -14.79
N LEU A 32 -9.60 -15.77 -13.78
CA LEU A 32 -10.70 -16.60 -13.28
C LEU A 32 -11.86 -15.74 -12.77
N CYS A 33 -11.56 -14.74 -11.94
CA CYS A 33 -12.56 -13.81 -11.43
C CYS A 33 -13.26 -13.06 -12.58
N LEU A 34 -12.51 -12.44 -13.51
CA LEU A 34 -13.11 -11.70 -14.63
C LEU A 34 -13.92 -12.60 -15.57
N LYS A 35 -13.46 -13.82 -15.84
CA LYS A 35 -14.19 -14.79 -16.67
C LYS A 35 -15.54 -15.13 -16.05
N SER A 36 -15.58 -15.34 -14.73
CA SER A 36 -16.84 -15.61 -14.00
C SER A 36 -17.84 -14.44 -14.00
N LEU A 37 -17.39 -13.23 -14.36
CA LEU A 37 -18.24 -12.03 -14.47
C LEU A 37 -18.78 -11.82 -15.89
N GLU A 38 -18.41 -12.64 -16.88
CA GLU A 38 -18.81 -12.43 -18.28
C GLU A 38 -20.33 -12.47 -18.49
N LYS A 39 -21.03 -13.23 -17.65
CA LYS A 39 -22.51 -13.36 -17.62
C LYS A 39 -23.19 -12.35 -16.71
N VAL A 40 -22.44 -11.63 -15.89
CA VAL A 40 -22.99 -10.74 -14.86
C VAL A 40 -22.29 -9.39 -14.95
N LYS A 41 -22.68 -8.59 -15.94
CA LYS A 41 -22.06 -7.30 -16.23
C LYS A 41 -22.88 -6.13 -15.68
N PRO A 42 -22.24 -5.00 -15.31
CA PRO A 42 -22.94 -3.75 -15.13
C PRO A 42 -23.42 -3.21 -16.47
N GLY A 43 -24.49 -2.41 -16.46
CA GLY A 43 -25.11 -1.85 -17.65
C GLY A 43 -26.33 -0.99 -17.32
N THR A 44 -26.96 -0.45 -18.35
CA THR A 44 -28.07 0.51 -18.21
C THR A 44 -29.42 -0.03 -18.68
N ASP A 45 -29.45 -1.16 -19.39
CA ASP A 45 -30.68 -1.86 -19.77
C ASP A 45 -31.22 -2.74 -18.63
N GLU A 46 -32.49 -3.13 -18.75
CA GLU A 46 -33.20 -3.87 -17.70
C GLU A 46 -32.58 -5.23 -17.36
N GLU A 47 -31.89 -5.89 -18.30
CA GLU A 47 -31.21 -7.15 -18.02
C GLU A 47 -30.00 -6.91 -17.09
N HIS A 48 -29.14 -5.96 -17.44
CA HIS A 48 -27.96 -5.64 -16.63
C HIS A 48 -28.33 -5.00 -15.29
N LEU A 49 -29.43 -4.25 -15.22
CA LEU A 49 -29.95 -3.72 -13.95
C LEU A 49 -30.35 -4.85 -12.99
N LYS A 50 -30.91 -5.96 -13.51
CA LYS A 50 -31.28 -7.13 -12.71
C LYS A 50 -30.07 -7.83 -12.09
N HIS A 51 -28.92 -7.86 -12.76
CA HIS A 51 -27.68 -8.38 -12.17
C HIS A 51 -27.32 -7.63 -10.89
N GLY A 52 -27.35 -6.29 -10.94
CA GLY A 52 -27.05 -5.45 -9.79
C GLY A 52 -28.06 -5.62 -8.64
N THR A 53 -29.36 -5.63 -8.93
CA THR A 53 -30.38 -5.86 -7.89
C THR A 53 -30.36 -7.28 -7.33
N GLY A 54 -29.95 -8.26 -8.15
CA GLY A 54 -29.84 -9.68 -7.77
C GLY A 54 -28.82 -9.93 -6.65
N ILE A 55 -27.78 -9.11 -6.55
CA ILE A 55 -26.84 -9.14 -5.41
C ILE A 55 -27.59 -8.79 -4.12
N TYR A 56 -28.40 -7.73 -4.13
CA TYR A 56 -29.16 -7.28 -2.97
C TYR A 56 -30.28 -8.24 -2.58
N THR A 57 -31.00 -8.83 -3.54
CA THR A 57 -32.00 -9.84 -3.21
C THR A 57 -31.35 -11.08 -2.60
N THR A 58 -30.21 -11.54 -3.14
CA THR A 58 -29.45 -12.66 -2.56
C THR A 58 -28.98 -12.34 -1.14
N MET A 59 -28.32 -11.20 -0.96
CA MET A 59 -27.79 -10.76 0.33
C MET A 59 -28.89 -10.58 1.38
N LEU A 60 -29.95 -9.84 1.08
CA LEU A 60 -30.97 -9.49 2.09
C LEU A 60 -32.02 -10.59 2.32
N ALA A 61 -32.10 -11.58 1.44
CA ALA A 61 -32.88 -12.80 1.69
C ALA A 61 -32.11 -13.80 2.56
N GLY A 62 -30.80 -14.00 2.29
CA GLY A 62 -29.94 -14.90 3.08
C GLY A 62 -29.52 -14.32 4.43
N HIS A 63 -29.35 -13.00 4.50
CA HIS A 63 -28.83 -12.28 5.68
C HIS A 63 -29.76 -11.12 6.05
N PRO A 64 -30.95 -11.41 6.61
CA PRO A 64 -31.91 -10.37 6.99
C PRO A 64 -31.38 -9.43 8.08
N ASP A 65 -30.40 -9.87 8.86
CA ASP A 65 -29.69 -9.04 9.84
C ASP A 65 -28.98 -7.85 9.19
N LEU A 66 -28.50 -7.95 7.94
CA LEU A 66 -27.82 -6.85 7.24
C LEU A 66 -28.78 -5.72 6.80
N ARG A 67 -30.09 -5.91 6.91
CA ARG A 67 -31.11 -4.94 6.47
C ARG A 67 -31.01 -3.59 7.17
N HIS A 68 -30.50 -3.55 8.41
CA HIS A 68 -30.36 -2.32 9.19
C HIS A 68 -29.37 -1.31 8.57
N TYR A 69 -28.44 -1.75 7.72
CA TYR A 69 -27.54 -0.86 6.98
C TYR A 69 -28.23 -0.09 5.84
N PHE A 70 -29.45 -0.49 5.45
CA PHE A 70 -30.19 0.09 4.33
C PHE A 70 -31.32 0.97 4.83
N ILE A 71 -30.97 2.09 5.48
CA ILE A 71 -31.92 2.99 6.14
C ILE A 71 -33.04 3.43 5.18
N GLY A 72 -34.29 3.32 5.62
CA GLY A 72 -35.51 3.58 4.84
C GLY A 72 -35.92 2.47 3.87
N HIS A 73 -35.14 1.39 3.77
CA HIS A 73 -35.38 0.22 2.92
C HIS A 73 -35.30 -1.11 3.68
N GLU A 74 -35.28 -1.07 5.01
CA GLU A 74 -35.00 -2.21 5.89
C GLU A 74 -36.00 -3.36 5.68
N ASN A 75 -37.27 -2.99 5.45
CA ASN A 75 -38.39 -3.94 5.33
C ASN A 75 -38.76 -4.27 3.88
N TYR A 76 -37.92 -3.93 2.89
CA TYR A 76 -38.24 -4.19 1.48
C TYR A 76 -38.31 -5.70 1.21
N THR A 77 -39.37 -6.14 0.54
CA THR A 77 -39.45 -7.50 -0.03
C THR A 77 -38.51 -7.63 -1.24
N GLU A 78 -38.22 -8.86 -1.66
CA GLU A 78 -37.41 -9.10 -2.87
C GLU A 78 -37.99 -8.39 -4.10
N GLU A 79 -39.30 -8.47 -4.31
CA GLU A 79 -40.00 -7.78 -5.41
C GLU A 79 -39.84 -6.26 -5.33
N GLN A 80 -39.85 -5.68 -4.12
CA GLN A 80 -39.61 -4.25 -3.91
C GLN A 80 -38.15 -3.87 -4.19
N ILE A 81 -37.19 -4.72 -3.84
CA ILE A 81 -35.75 -4.52 -4.14
C ILE A 81 -35.54 -4.50 -5.66
N GLU A 82 -36.07 -5.49 -6.39
CA GLU A 82 -35.91 -5.60 -7.84
C GLU A 82 -36.47 -4.38 -8.60
N LYS A 83 -37.60 -3.84 -8.12
CA LYS A 83 -38.27 -2.69 -8.74
C LYS A 83 -37.71 -1.33 -8.27
N SER A 84 -36.90 -1.31 -7.22
CA SER A 84 -36.42 -0.07 -6.59
C SER A 84 -35.37 0.64 -7.42
N ALA A 85 -35.60 1.93 -7.72
CA ALA A 85 -34.60 2.79 -8.35
C ALA A 85 -33.32 2.95 -7.49
N PHE A 86 -33.47 2.90 -6.15
CA PHE A 86 -32.33 2.94 -5.23
C PHE A 86 -31.45 1.70 -5.42
N PHE A 87 -32.03 0.50 -5.38
CA PHE A 87 -31.26 -0.74 -5.54
C PHE A 87 -30.80 -0.99 -6.97
N LYS A 88 -31.50 -0.50 -7.99
CA LYS A 88 -30.98 -0.47 -9.37
C LYS A 88 -29.69 0.35 -9.44
N LYS A 89 -29.67 1.56 -8.86
CA LYS A 89 -28.48 2.42 -8.84
C LYS A 89 -27.36 1.83 -7.98
N GLN A 90 -27.70 1.35 -6.78
CA GLN A 90 -26.72 0.80 -5.85
C GLN A 90 -26.16 -0.54 -6.35
N GLY A 91 -27.00 -1.38 -6.96
CA GLY A 91 -26.65 -2.63 -7.64
C GLY A 91 -25.58 -2.42 -8.71
N GLN A 92 -25.74 -1.38 -9.52
CA GLN A 92 -24.71 -1.04 -10.52
C GLN A 92 -23.40 -0.59 -9.88
N LYS A 93 -23.45 0.18 -8.78
CA LYS A 93 -22.23 0.62 -8.07
C LYS A 93 -21.46 -0.55 -7.46
N ILE A 94 -22.14 -1.46 -6.77
CA ILE A 94 -21.48 -2.61 -6.14
C ILE A 94 -20.92 -3.56 -7.20
N LEU A 95 -21.69 -3.88 -8.24
CA LEU A 95 -21.24 -4.76 -9.32
C LEU A 95 -20.05 -4.15 -10.07
N THR A 96 -20.07 -2.83 -10.33
CA THR A 96 -18.91 -2.12 -10.92
C THR A 96 -17.69 -2.18 -10.00
N SER A 97 -17.88 -2.02 -8.69
CA SER A 97 -16.77 -2.06 -7.73
C SER A 97 -16.11 -3.44 -7.69
N ILE A 98 -16.90 -4.52 -7.77
CA ILE A 98 -16.40 -5.90 -7.85
C ILE A 98 -15.59 -6.11 -9.14
N HIS A 99 -16.06 -5.59 -10.29
CA HIS A 99 -15.31 -5.66 -11.54
C HIS A 99 -13.98 -4.90 -11.44
N MET A 100 -13.94 -3.76 -10.75
CA MET A 100 -12.71 -3.00 -10.54
C MET A 100 -11.74 -3.72 -9.62
N LEU A 101 -12.21 -4.35 -8.54
CA LEU A 101 -11.38 -5.18 -7.67
C LEU A 101 -10.78 -6.37 -8.44
N ALA A 102 -11.60 -7.12 -9.19
CA ALA A 102 -11.12 -8.22 -10.03
C ALA A 102 -10.13 -7.74 -11.09
N ASN A 103 -10.44 -6.66 -11.80
CA ASN A 103 -9.59 -6.16 -12.88
C ASN A 103 -8.26 -5.57 -12.40
N SER A 104 -8.19 -5.06 -11.18
CA SER A 104 -6.97 -4.48 -10.61
C SER A 104 -6.13 -5.47 -9.80
N TYR A 105 -6.58 -6.71 -9.63
CA TYR A 105 -5.95 -7.68 -8.72
C TYR A 105 -4.49 -8.02 -9.05
N ASP A 106 -4.12 -8.04 -10.33
CA ASP A 106 -2.73 -8.25 -10.79
C ASP A 106 -1.83 -7.01 -10.63
N ASN A 107 -2.39 -5.90 -10.12
CA ASN A 107 -1.68 -4.70 -9.73
C ASN A 107 -1.94 -4.40 -8.23
N PRO A 108 -1.13 -4.95 -7.31
CA PRO A 108 -1.35 -4.84 -5.87
C PRO A 108 -1.53 -3.40 -5.36
N ALA A 109 -0.80 -2.43 -5.93
CA ALA A 109 -0.91 -1.04 -5.55
C ALA A 109 -2.28 -0.44 -5.93
N ALA A 110 -2.77 -0.72 -7.14
CA ALA A 110 -4.07 -0.25 -7.59
C ALA A 110 -5.22 -0.95 -6.83
N PHE A 111 -5.09 -2.26 -6.60
CA PHE A 111 -6.05 -3.03 -5.81
C PHE A 111 -6.20 -2.47 -4.39
N LYS A 112 -5.07 -2.30 -3.67
CA LYS A 112 -5.08 -1.74 -2.31
C LYS A 112 -5.67 -0.33 -2.28
N ALA A 113 -5.23 0.55 -3.18
CA ALA A 113 -5.75 1.92 -3.25
C ALA A 113 -7.27 1.96 -3.48
N TYR A 114 -7.78 1.09 -4.36
CA TYR A 114 -9.22 1.01 -4.60
C TYR A 114 -9.97 0.42 -3.40
N THR A 115 -9.41 -0.58 -2.71
CA THR A 115 -9.96 -1.12 -1.45
C THR A 115 -10.09 -0.03 -0.39
N ARG A 116 -9.06 0.80 -0.19
CA ARG A 116 -9.10 1.94 0.74
C ARG A 116 -10.20 2.94 0.38
N ASP A 117 -10.32 3.31 -0.90
CA ASP A 117 -11.40 4.19 -1.37
C ASP A 117 -12.80 3.57 -1.14
N VAL A 118 -12.95 2.25 -1.27
CA VAL A 118 -14.19 1.56 -0.93
C VAL A 118 -14.50 1.74 0.55
N VAL A 119 -13.54 1.55 1.45
CA VAL A 119 -13.73 1.76 2.90
C VAL A 119 -14.07 3.23 3.20
N ASP A 120 -13.29 4.18 2.68
CA ASP A 120 -13.53 5.62 2.85
C ASP A 120 -14.93 6.04 2.39
N ARG A 121 -15.44 5.41 1.32
CA ARG A 121 -16.80 5.67 0.82
C ARG A 121 -17.88 5.14 1.77
N HIS A 122 -17.64 4.05 2.49
CA HIS A 122 -18.57 3.55 3.51
C HIS A 122 -18.60 4.48 4.73
N GLU A 123 -17.44 4.94 5.19
CA GLU A 123 -17.32 5.91 6.29
C GLU A 123 -17.96 7.25 5.95
N ARG A 124 -17.73 7.78 4.74
CA ARG A 124 -18.29 9.06 4.29
C ARG A 124 -19.81 9.11 4.27
N ILE A 125 -20.46 7.96 4.09
CA ILE A 125 -21.93 7.84 4.14
C ILE A 125 -22.44 7.32 5.49
N ASN A 126 -21.57 7.31 6.51
CA ASN A 126 -21.87 6.89 7.87
C ASN A 126 -22.41 5.45 7.97
N VAL A 127 -21.81 4.55 7.17
CA VAL A 127 -22.06 3.11 7.23
C VAL A 127 -20.84 2.45 7.85
N GLU A 128 -20.93 2.18 9.15
CA GLU A 128 -19.89 1.47 9.91
C GLU A 128 -20.15 -0.03 9.85
N LEU A 129 -19.41 -0.73 9.01
CA LEU A 129 -19.50 -2.19 8.90
C LEU A 129 -18.65 -2.85 9.99
N GLU A 130 -19.18 -3.88 10.63
CA GLU A 130 -18.36 -4.75 11.47
C GLU A 130 -17.21 -5.36 10.62
N SER A 131 -15.99 -5.41 11.18
CA SER A 131 -14.79 -5.86 10.43
C SER A 131 -14.93 -7.21 9.73
N LYS A 132 -15.71 -8.13 10.31
CA LYS A 132 -15.96 -9.47 9.74
C LYS A 132 -16.77 -9.41 8.42
N LEU A 133 -17.62 -8.41 8.25
CA LEU A 133 -18.51 -8.28 7.08
C LEU A 133 -17.72 -8.04 5.79
N TRP A 134 -16.54 -7.40 5.88
CA TRP A 134 -15.64 -7.25 4.74
C TRP A 134 -15.17 -8.59 4.16
N LYS A 135 -15.17 -9.66 4.96
CA LYS A 135 -14.81 -11.02 4.56
C LYS A 135 -16.03 -11.84 4.17
N GLU A 136 -17.09 -11.79 4.98
CA GLU A 136 -18.32 -12.56 4.75
C GLU A 136 -19.03 -12.17 3.44
N PHE A 137 -18.86 -10.92 2.98
CA PHE A 137 -19.42 -10.46 1.69
C PHE A 137 -19.08 -11.38 0.50
N TRP A 138 -17.89 -11.98 0.48
CA TRP A 138 -17.44 -12.77 -0.67
C TRP A 138 -18.18 -14.09 -0.81
N ASP A 139 -18.65 -14.67 0.30
CA ASP A 139 -19.46 -15.88 0.28
C ASP A 139 -20.85 -15.56 -0.30
N ILE A 140 -21.45 -14.45 0.12
CA ILE A 140 -22.72 -13.92 -0.41
C ILE A 140 -22.60 -13.65 -1.91
N PHE A 141 -21.47 -13.09 -2.35
CA PHE A 141 -21.24 -12.82 -3.76
C PHE A 141 -21.09 -14.11 -4.58
N LEU A 142 -20.44 -15.15 -4.04
CA LEU A 142 -20.35 -16.46 -4.69
C LEU A 142 -21.72 -17.15 -4.78
N GLU A 143 -22.57 -17.04 -3.76
CA GLU A 143 -23.96 -17.52 -3.82
C GLU A 143 -24.76 -16.83 -4.92
N PHE A 144 -24.56 -15.52 -5.08
CA PHE A 144 -25.17 -14.76 -6.16
C PHE A 144 -24.64 -15.22 -7.54
N LEU A 145 -23.32 -15.36 -7.72
CA LEU A 145 -22.73 -15.82 -8.97
C LEU A 145 -23.24 -17.21 -9.37
N ALA A 146 -23.40 -18.12 -8.41
CA ALA A 146 -23.89 -19.47 -8.64
C ALA A 146 -25.33 -19.52 -9.20
N LYS A 147 -26.11 -18.45 -9.08
CA LYS A 147 -27.44 -18.32 -9.70
C LYS A 147 -27.38 -17.97 -11.19
N HIS A 148 -26.25 -17.46 -11.67
CA HIS A 148 -26.07 -16.98 -13.05
C HIS A 148 -25.15 -17.89 -13.88
N GLU A 149 -24.20 -18.58 -13.25
CA GLU A 149 -23.27 -19.48 -13.93
C GLU A 149 -22.81 -20.61 -12.99
N THR A 150 -22.28 -21.69 -13.57
CA THR A 150 -21.57 -22.70 -12.78
C THR A 150 -20.21 -22.15 -12.33
N VAL A 151 -20.04 -21.94 -11.04
CA VAL A 151 -18.77 -21.52 -10.46
C VAL A 151 -17.99 -22.76 -10.01
N ASP A 152 -16.95 -23.12 -10.74
CA ASP A 152 -16.08 -24.24 -10.38
C ASP A 152 -15.22 -23.93 -9.15
N ASP A 153 -14.58 -24.96 -8.58
CA ASP A 153 -13.84 -24.82 -7.32
C ASP A 153 -12.59 -23.95 -7.47
N GLU A 154 -11.99 -23.90 -8.66
CA GLU A 154 -10.85 -23.03 -8.95
C GLU A 154 -11.27 -21.55 -8.95
N THR A 155 -12.42 -21.25 -9.53
CA THR A 155 -13.01 -19.90 -9.54
C THR A 155 -13.45 -19.47 -8.14
N LYS A 156 -14.04 -20.38 -7.33
CA LYS A 156 -14.34 -20.09 -5.92
C LYS A 156 -13.07 -19.75 -5.14
N ALA A 157 -12.02 -20.55 -5.30
CA ALA A 157 -10.74 -20.31 -4.64
C ALA A 157 -10.15 -18.95 -5.03
N ALA A 158 -10.22 -18.57 -6.32
CA ALA A 158 -9.79 -17.27 -6.80
C ALA A 158 -10.56 -16.11 -6.14
N TRP A 159 -11.89 -16.22 -6.01
CA TRP A 159 -12.70 -15.21 -5.31
C TRP A 159 -12.40 -15.13 -3.82
N HIS A 160 -12.20 -16.27 -3.13
CA HIS A 160 -11.83 -16.25 -1.71
C HIS A 160 -10.43 -15.67 -1.48
N GLU A 161 -9.47 -15.91 -2.37
CA GLU A 161 -8.13 -15.33 -2.26
C GLU A 161 -8.18 -13.81 -2.49
N LEU A 162 -8.89 -13.36 -3.53
CA LEU A 162 -9.15 -11.94 -3.76
C LEU A 162 -9.86 -11.32 -2.55
N GLY A 163 -10.91 -11.98 -2.06
CA GLY A 163 -11.70 -11.52 -0.95
C GLY A 163 -10.91 -11.42 0.35
N THR A 164 -10.06 -12.39 0.64
CA THR A 164 -9.16 -12.37 1.79
C THR A 164 -8.21 -11.17 1.72
N LYS A 165 -7.59 -10.93 0.56
CA LYS A 165 -6.70 -9.77 0.36
C LYS A 165 -7.44 -8.44 0.48
N PHE A 166 -8.67 -8.37 -0.02
CA PHE A 166 -9.54 -7.21 0.15
C PHE A 166 -9.85 -6.98 1.64
N SER A 167 -10.29 -7.99 2.38
CA SER A 167 -10.66 -7.85 3.79
C SER A 167 -9.48 -7.49 4.67
N GLU A 168 -8.30 -8.10 4.43
CA GLU A 168 -7.06 -7.76 5.13
C GLU A 168 -6.74 -6.26 4.98
N GLU A 169 -6.80 -5.74 3.75
CA GLU A 169 -6.54 -4.32 3.48
C GLU A 169 -7.65 -3.41 4.00
N ALA A 170 -8.92 -3.82 3.88
CA ALA A 170 -10.07 -3.04 4.35
C ALA A 170 -10.05 -2.89 5.87
N VAL A 171 -9.81 -3.99 6.60
CA VAL A 171 -9.69 -3.98 8.06
C VAL A 171 -8.45 -3.20 8.49
N LYS A 172 -7.31 -3.38 7.80
CA LYS A 172 -6.10 -2.59 8.06
C LYS A 172 -6.36 -1.09 7.92
N HIS A 173 -7.07 -0.68 6.86
CA HIS A 173 -7.37 0.74 6.59
C HIS A 173 -8.43 1.29 7.54
N HIS A 174 -9.48 0.53 7.84
CA HIS A 174 -10.51 0.92 8.80
C HIS A 174 -9.98 1.02 10.24
N HIS A 175 -8.96 0.23 10.59
CA HIS A 175 -8.25 0.36 11.88
C HIS A 175 -7.32 1.57 11.96
N ILE A 176 -7.17 2.34 10.88
CA ILE A 176 -6.55 3.66 10.93
C ILE A 176 -7.60 4.64 11.49
N ASP A 177 -7.92 4.50 12.77
CA ASP A 177 -8.77 5.44 13.49
C ASP A 177 -8.08 6.81 13.53
N HIS A 178 -8.70 7.81 12.89
CA HIS A 178 -8.16 9.17 12.83
C HIS A 178 -7.92 9.77 14.23
N GLU A 179 -8.74 9.44 15.24
CA GLU A 179 -8.51 9.88 16.62
C GLU A 179 -7.35 9.13 17.27
N HIS A 180 -7.20 7.83 16.98
CA HIS A 180 -6.03 7.06 17.42
C HIS A 180 -4.73 7.63 16.83
N LEU A 181 -4.66 7.88 15.51
CA LEU A 181 -3.46 8.46 14.90
C LEU A 181 -3.14 9.85 15.43
N LYS A 182 -4.16 10.66 15.72
CA LYS A 182 -3.99 11.96 16.34
C LYS A 182 -3.40 11.85 17.74
N HIS A 183 -3.88 10.89 18.54
CA HIS A 183 -3.29 10.59 19.84
C HIS A 183 -1.83 10.12 19.73
N GLU A 184 -1.53 9.19 18.82
CA GLU A 184 -0.16 8.72 18.56
C GLU A 184 0.74 9.87 18.08
N ARG A 185 0.25 10.75 17.21
CA ARG A 185 0.97 11.96 16.80
C ARG A 185 1.30 12.85 18.01
N GLU A 186 0.39 13.04 18.94
CA GLU A 186 0.65 13.84 20.15
C GLU A 186 1.77 13.22 21.00
N ILE A 187 1.76 11.89 21.17
CA ILE A 187 2.81 11.14 21.86
C ILE A 187 4.17 11.32 21.15
N LEU A 188 4.20 11.10 19.82
CA LEU A 188 5.41 11.23 19.01
C LEU A 188 5.98 12.65 19.09
N MET A 189 5.14 13.67 18.89
CA MET A 189 5.57 15.07 18.93
C MET A 189 6.04 15.48 20.33
N LYS A 190 5.40 14.97 21.39
CA LYS A 190 5.87 15.16 22.76
C LYS A 190 7.25 14.54 22.97
N SER A 191 7.50 13.32 22.49
CA SER A 191 8.81 12.67 22.62
C SER A 191 9.94 13.45 21.91
N LEU A 192 9.60 14.23 20.88
CA LEU A 192 10.56 15.02 20.10
C LEU A 192 10.90 16.40 20.70
N HIS A 193 10.16 16.87 21.72
CA HIS A 193 10.29 18.24 22.23
C HIS A 193 11.68 18.61 22.79
N LYS A 194 12.52 17.63 23.17
CA LYS A 194 13.92 17.85 23.60
C LYS A 194 14.95 17.72 22.49
N VAL A 195 14.55 17.19 21.35
CA VAL A 195 15.45 16.87 20.23
C VAL A 195 15.13 17.70 18.99
N GLU A 196 14.70 18.95 19.22
CA GLU A 196 14.33 19.86 18.15
C GLU A 196 15.52 20.11 17.19
N PRO A 197 15.26 20.14 15.88
CA PRO A 197 16.23 20.65 14.92
C PRO A 197 16.39 22.17 15.13
N GLY A 198 17.57 22.70 14.82
CA GLY A 198 17.83 24.11 14.93
C GLY A 198 19.24 24.50 14.50
N LEU A 199 19.41 25.77 14.15
CA LEU A 199 20.70 26.35 13.80
C LEU A 199 21.51 26.80 15.03
N ASN A 200 20.90 26.76 16.22
CA ASN A 200 21.61 27.02 17.46
C ASN A 200 22.51 25.83 17.85
N ALA A 201 23.42 26.04 18.79
CA ALA A 201 24.37 25.01 19.21
C ALA A 201 23.68 23.73 19.71
N HIS A 202 22.54 23.86 20.40
CA HIS A 202 21.79 22.74 20.94
C HIS A 202 21.16 21.87 19.83
N GLY A 203 20.42 22.49 18.90
CA GLY A 203 19.80 21.79 17.77
C GLY A 203 20.83 21.14 16.84
N ILE A 204 21.96 21.82 16.60
CA ILE A 204 23.09 21.23 15.85
C ILE A 204 23.61 19.98 16.57
N GLN A 205 23.78 20.05 17.89
CA GLN A 205 24.29 18.93 18.67
C GLN A 205 23.34 17.73 18.66
N ASN A 206 22.03 17.94 18.69
CA ASN A 206 21.05 16.85 18.59
C ASN A 206 21.24 16.04 17.30
N GLY A 207 21.42 16.71 16.16
CA GLY A 207 21.66 16.03 14.88
C GLY A 207 22.99 15.27 14.83
N LEU A 208 24.04 15.82 15.44
CA LEU A 208 25.34 15.16 15.55
C LEU A 208 25.26 13.92 16.44
N ASP A 209 24.58 14.03 17.58
CA ASP A 209 24.42 12.93 18.54
C ASP A 209 23.64 11.78 17.92
N LEU A 210 22.58 12.05 17.15
CA LEU A 210 21.84 11.00 16.43
C LEU A 210 22.76 10.20 15.49
N TYR A 211 23.63 10.86 14.73
CA TYR A 211 24.61 10.16 13.88
C TYR A 211 25.67 9.39 14.67
N LYS A 212 26.08 9.88 15.84
CA LYS A 212 27.00 9.13 16.72
C LYS A 212 26.35 7.88 17.29
N VAL A 213 25.06 7.94 17.66
CA VAL A 213 24.28 6.77 18.07
C VAL A 213 24.19 5.78 16.90
N MET A 214 23.69 6.24 15.75
CA MET A 214 23.53 5.43 14.54
C MET A 214 24.82 4.72 14.11
N LEU A 215 25.92 5.46 13.92
CA LEU A 215 27.17 4.92 13.36
C LEU A 215 28.10 4.33 14.42
N GLY A 216 27.83 4.60 15.71
CA GLY A 216 28.49 3.97 16.85
C GLY A 216 27.89 2.60 17.17
N GLY A 217 26.57 2.52 17.25
CA GLY A 217 25.82 1.29 17.52
C GLY A 217 25.72 0.37 16.30
N HIS A 218 25.69 0.93 15.08
CA HIS A 218 25.56 0.15 13.84
C HIS A 218 26.67 0.50 12.82
N PRO A 219 27.92 0.05 13.04
CA PRO A 219 29.05 0.37 12.16
C PRO A 219 28.85 -0.09 10.71
N ASN A 220 28.04 -1.12 10.47
CA ASN A 220 27.69 -1.61 9.14
C ASN A 220 26.96 -0.56 8.29
N LEU A 221 26.30 0.43 8.90
CA LEU A 221 25.62 1.51 8.17
C LEU A 221 26.59 2.51 7.56
N ARG A 222 27.86 2.53 7.97
CA ARG A 222 28.89 3.43 7.42
C ARG A 222 29.11 3.23 5.91
N LYS A 223 28.79 2.04 5.38
CA LYS A 223 28.87 1.74 3.94
C LYS A 223 28.00 2.66 3.06
N TYR A 224 26.97 3.28 3.62
CA TYR A 224 26.09 4.20 2.91
C TYR A 224 26.63 5.64 2.86
N PHE A 225 27.74 5.94 3.54
CA PHE A 225 28.33 7.28 3.61
C PHE A 225 29.64 7.34 2.83
N LYS A 226 29.54 7.31 1.50
CA LYS A 226 30.69 7.32 0.57
C LYS A 226 31.72 8.40 0.93
N GLY A 227 32.99 7.99 1.09
CA GLY A 227 34.11 8.84 1.51
C GLY A 227 34.13 9.23 2.99
N LYS A 228 33.27 8.64 3.83
CA LYS A 228 33.19 8.85 5.29
C LYS A 228 33.04 7.54 6.07
N GLU A 229 33.37 6.42 5.43
CA GLU A 229 33.16 5.06 5.93
C GLU A 229 33.95 4.78 7.23
N HIS A 230 35.05 5.52 7.44
CA HIS A 230 35.93 5.38 8.59
C HIS A 230 35.77 6.49 9.64
N PHE A 231 34.75 7.35 9.51
CA PHE A 231 34.56 8.45 10.46
C PHE A 231 34.30 7.91 11.87
N THR A 232 35.08 8.42 12.82
CA THR A 232 34.89 8.21 14.26
C THR A 232 33.83 9.18 14.82
N PRO A 233 33.34 8.96 16.06
CA PRO A 233 32.47 9.93 16.72
C PRO A 233 33.05 11.36 16.80
N ASP A 234 34.37 11.48 16.94
CA ASP A 234 35.07 12.77 16.95
C ASP A 234 35.11 13.43 15.57
N ASP A 235 35.25 12.63 14.50
CA ASP A 235 35.17 13.13 13.13
C ASP A 235 33.75 13.62 12.81
N ILE A 236 32.73 12.88 13.26
CA ILE A 236 31.32 13.29 13.14
C ILE A 236 31.11 14.63 13.84
N GLN A 237 31.60 14.79 15.08
CA GLN A 237 31.44 16.02 15.86
C GLN A 237 32.00 17.27 15.14
N LYS A 238 33.11 17.11 14.42
CA LYS A 238 33.80 18.21 13.73
C LYS A 238 33.26 18.45 12.31
N SER A 239 32.51 17.50 11.76
CA SER A 239 32.10 17.48 10.35
C SER A 239 30.97 18.46 10.02
N ILE A 240 31.22 19.39 9.09
CA ILE A 240 30.18 20.27 8.51
C ILE A 240 29.11 19.45 7.79
N PHE A 241 29.49 18.32 7.19
CA PHE A 241 28.55 17.43 6.52
C PHE A 241 27.53 16.87 7.51
N PHE A 242 27.99 16.31 8.64
CA PHE A 242 27.08 15.73 9.64
C PHE A 242 26.30 16.79 10.42
N LYS A 243 26.82 18.01 10.57
CA LYS A 243 26.01 19.15 11.06
C LYS A 243 24.79 19.39 10.16
N LYS A 244 24.98 19.45 8.84
CA LYS A 244 23.88 19.67 7.88
C LYS A 244 22.95 18.45 7.75
N GLN A 245 23.53 17.25 7.64
CA GLN A 245 22.76 16.01 7.52
C GLN A 245 21.98 15.69 8.80
N GLY A 246 22.53 15.99 9.97
CA GLY A 246 21.85 15.83 11.26
C GLY A 246 20.56 16.64 11.30
N GLN A 247 20.62 17.90 10.85
CA GLN A 247 19.41 18.74 10.76
C GLN A 247 18.38 18.17 9.78
N ARG A 248 18.82 17.73 8.59
CA ARG A 248 17.90 17.15 7.60
C ARG A 248 17.20 15.89 8.11
N LEU A 249 17.94 15.02 8.79
CA LEU A 249 17.39 13.80 9.37
C LEU A 249 16.39 14.12 10.49
N LEU A 250 16.75 14.99 11.44
CA LEU A 250 15.83 15.38 12.51
C LEU A 250 14.56 16.06 11.96
N VAL A 251 14.70 16.96 10.98
CA VAL A 251 13.54 17.57 10.31
C VAL A 251 12.66 16.51 9.65
N ALA A 252 13.24 15.52 8.98
CA ALA A 252 12.46 14.44 8.37
C ALA A 252 11.68 13.63 9.42
N VAL A 253 12.31 13.29 10.55
CA VAL A 253 11.65 12.60 11.67
C VAL A 253 10.51 13.44 12.24
N HIS A 254 10.71 14.75 12.41
CA HIS A 254 9.66 15.65 12.90
C HIS A 254 8.50 15.78 11.91
N VAL A 255 8.76 15.85 10.61
CA VAL A 255 7.70 15.91 9.60
C VAL A 255 6.91 14.60 9.53
N LEU A 256 7.59 13.45 9.63
CA LEU A 256 6.92 12.15 9.71
C LEU A 256 5.99 12.08 10.92
N ALA A 257 6.48 12.42 12.12
CA ALA A 257 5.66 12.46 13.32
C ALA A 257 4.51 13.47 13.20
N ALA A 258 4.79 14.70 12.72
CA ALA A 258 3.80 15.77 12.63
C ALA A 258 2.70 15.51 11.59
N SER A 259 2.94 14.64 10.60
CA SER A 259 1.98 14.27 9.56
C SER A 259 1.29 12.93 9.82
N TYR A 260 1.59 12.26 10.94
CA TYR A 260 1.15 10.88 11.19
C TYR A 260 -0.38 10.74 11.27
N ASP A 261 -1.09 11.79 11.71
CA ASP A 261 -2.55 11.88 11.74
C ASP A 261 -3.19 12.19 10.38
N CYS A 262 -2.38 12.40 9.34
CA CYS A 262 -2.81 12.65 7.98
C CYS A 262 -2.16 11.60 7.04
N PRO A 263 -2.76 10.39 6.91
CA PRO A 263 -2.16 9.26 6.19
C PRO A 263 -1.70 9.59 4.78
N ASP A 264 -2.45 10.43 4.04
CA ASP A 264 -2.09 10.82 2.69
C ASP A 264 -0.83 11.69 2.65
N THR A 265 -0.72 12.66 3.57
CA THR A 265 0.48 13.51 3.68
C THR A 265 1.68 12.70 4.15
N PHE A 266 1.48 11.83 5.14
CA PHE A 266 2.51 10.92 5.65
C PHE A 266 3.07 10.04 4.54
N ARG A 267 2.20 9.33 3.81
CA ARG A 267 2.61 8.44 2.70
C ARG A 267 3.27 9.21 1.57
N ALA A 268 2.72 10.37 1.17
CA ALA A 268 3.33 11.22 0.14
C ALA A 268 4.74 11.68 0.53
N TYR A 269 4.94 12.04 1.80
CA TYR A 269 6.25 12.43 2.31
C TYR A 269 7.27 11.27 2.32
N ILE A 270 6.83 10.06 2.65
CA ILE A 270 7.65 8.85 2.57
C ILE A 270 8.12 8.62 1.12
N ARG A 271 7.21 8.68 0.14
CA ARG A 271 7.55 8.51 -1.28
C ARG A 271 8.59 9.53 -1.74
N ASP A 272 8.42 10.81 -1.39
CA ASP A 272 9.41 11.85 -1.69
C ASP A 272 10.76 11.60 -1.00
N LEU A 273 10.77 11.12 0.25
CA LEU A 273 12.01 10.71 0.93
C LEU A 273 12.72 9.58 0.17
N LEU A 274 11.99 8.57 -0.29
CA LEU A 274 12.56 7.44 -1.05
C LEU A 274 13.13 7.91 -2.39
N GLU A 275 12.41 8.75 -3.12
CA GLU A 275 12.88 9.36 -4.37
C GLU A 275 14.14 10.21 -4.15
N ARG A 276 14.23 10.92 -3.02
CA ARG A 276 15.45 11.67 -2.66
C ARG A 276 16.64 10.76 -2.38
N HIS A 277 16.44 9.62 -1.73
CA HIS A 277 17.50 8.63 -1.49
C HIS A 277 17.98 8.00 -2.80
N GLU A 278 17.07 7.65 -3.69
CA GLU A 278 17.39 7.13 -5.03
C GLU A 278 18.17 8.16 -5.87
N ARG A 279 17.76 9.43 -5.84
CA ARG A 279 18.44 10.51 -6.60
C ARG A 279 19.91 10.68 -6.24
N ILE A 280 20.29 10.30 -5.03
CA ILE A 280 21.67 10.36 -4.53
C ILE A 280 22.37 8.98 -4.55
N ASP A 281 21.79 7.99 -5.24
CA ASP A 281 22.33 6.63 -5.36
C ASP A 281 22.54 5.96 -3.98
N VAL A 282 21.55 6.13 -3.09
CA VAL A 282 21.47 5.47 -1.79
C VAL A 282 20.26 4.54 -1.79
N HIS A 283 20.54 3.24 -1.80
CA HIS A 283 19.53 2.19 -1.75
C HIS A 283 19.62 1.47 -0.41
N LEU A 284 18.62 1.70 0.45
CA LEU A 284 18.53 1.07 1.76
C LEU A 284 17.54 -0.11 1.69
N GLU A 285 17.91 -1.20 2.34
CA GLU A 285 17.04 -2.37 2.50
C GLU A 285 15.92 -2.06 3.52
N ALA A 286 14.78 -2.75 3.42
CA ALA A 286 13.64 -2.59 4.33
C ALA A 286 14.04 -2.70 5.81
N ASP A 287 14.92 -3.66 6.13
CA ASP A 287 15.41 -3.90 7.49
C ASP A 287 16.21 -2.71 8.05
N VAL A 288 16.84 -1.90 7.20
CA VAL A 288 17.57 -0.69 7.64
C VAL A 288 16.60 0.39 8.08
N TRP A 289 15.48 0.56 7.36
CA TRP A 289 14.42 1.49 7.75
C TRP A 289 13.76 1.06 9.06
N LYS A 290 13.46 -0.24 9.20
CA LYS A 290 12.90 -0.80 10.42
C LYS A 290 13.82 -0.60 11.62
N MET A 291 15.10 -0.95 11.47
CA MET A 291 16.14 -0.76 12.50
C MET A 291 16.28 0.71 12.93
N PHE A 292 16.10 1.66 11.99
CA PHE A 292 16.17 3.07 12.33
C PHE A 292 15.12 3.47 13.38
N PHE A 293 13.86 3.07 13.20
CA PHE A 293 12.78 3.42 14.13
C PHE A 293 12.82 2.57 15.40
N ASP A 294 13.07 1.26 15.25
CA ASP A 294 12.97 0.31 16.38
C ASP A 294 14.15 0.34 17.34
N GLU A 295 15.32 0.76 16.87
CA GLU A 295 16.56 0.68 17.65
C GLU A 295 17.23 2.05 17.73
N ILE A 296 17.60 2.64 16.59
CA ILE A 296 18.49 3.80 16.53
C ILE A 296 17.83 5.05 17.10
N LEU A 297 16.60 5.34 16.69
CA LEU A 297 15.87 6.51 17.15
C LEU A 297 15.52 6.40 18.63
N LEU A 298 15.06 5.23 19.07
CA LEU A 298 14.74 4.99 20.48
C LEU A 298 15.99 5.05 21.38
N GLU A 299 17.13 4.50 20.96
CA GLU A 299 18.40 4.64 21.70
C GLU A 299 18.84 6.11 21.77
N PHE A 300 18.69 6.87 20.68
CA PHE A 300 18.99 8.30 20.66
C PHE A 300 18.10 9.08 21.62
N LEU A 301 16.78 8.85 21.59
CA LEU A 301 15.83 9.49 22.50
C LEU A 301 16.13 9.13 23.96
N ALA A 302 16.42 7.85 24.24
CA ALA A 302 16.77 7.37 25.58
C ALA A 302 18.04 8.01 26.16
N LYS A 303 18.97 8.47 25.31
CA LYS A 303 20.15 9.24 25.74
C LYS A 303 19.84 10.70 26.06
N LYS A 304 18.65 11.19 25.69
CA LYS A 304 18.21 12.57 25.90
C LYS A 304 17.26 12.65 27.08
N GLU A 305 16.34 11.70 27.20
CA GLU A 305 15.37 11.58 28.28
C GLU A 305 14.84 10.15 28.38
N THR A 306 14.18 9.81 29.49
CA THR A 306 13.49 8.51 29.62
C THR A 306 12.38 8.42 28.58
N VAL A 307 12.41 7.36 27.77
CA VAL A 307 11.34 7.06 26.78
C VAL A 307 10.33 6.11 27.41
N SER A 308 9.06 6.53 27.46
CA SER A 308 7.97 5.71 27.99
C SER A 308 7.63 4.53 27.09
N ASP A 309 6.90 3.54 27.60
CA ASP A 309 6.47 2.40 26.78
C ASP A 309 5.42 2.82 25.73
N GLU A 310 4.61 3.84 26.02
CA GLU A 310 3.71 4.47 25.06
C GLU A 310 4.48 5.13 23.92
N GLU A 311 5.55 5.88 24.22
CA GLU A 311 6.40 6.50 23.20
C GLU A 311 7.11 5.47 22.33
N LYS A 312 7.63 4.38 22.93
CA LYS A 312 8.23 3.28 22.16
C LYS A 312 7.20 2.66 21.22
N LYS A 313 6.00 2.36 21.72
CA LYS A 313 4.90 1.79 20.92
C LYS A 313 4.56 2.70 19.73
N ALA A 314 4.40 4.00 19.98
CA ALA A 314 4.12 4.99 18.95
C ALA A 314 5.18 5.00 17.83
N TRP A 315 6.46 4.97 18.22
CA TRP A 315 7.58 4.94 17.28
C TRP A 315 7.65 3.64 16.48
N HIS A 316 7.37 2.49 17.12
CA HIS A 316 7.28 1.20 16.43
C HIS A 316 6.14 1.21 15.40
N GLU A 317 4.95 1.67 15.77
CA GLU A 317 3.80 1.77 14.86
C GLU A 317 4.09 2.69 13.66
N LEU A 318 4.66 3.87 13.91
CA LEU A 318 5.08 4.77 12.84
C LEU A 318 6.12 4.11 11.93
N GLY A 319 7.12 3.43 12.50
CA GLY A 319 8.14 2.71 11.77
C GLY A 319 7.56 1.59 10.90
N HIS A 320 6.60 0.84 11.43
CA HIS A 320 5.86 -0.17 10.66
C HIS A 320 5.12 0.44 9.47
N HIS A 321 4.36 1.52 9.68
CA HIS A 321 3.68 2.21 8.58
C HIS A 321 4.64 2.80 7.54
N PHE A 322 5.81 3.29 7.98
CA PHE A 322 6.85 3.76 7.08
C PHE A 322 7.40 2.63 6.18
N VAL A 323 7.71 1.48 6.77
CA VAL A 323 8.25 0.32 6.04
C VAL A 323 7.22 -0.25 5.08
N ASP A 324 5.97 -0.37 5.51
CA ASP A 324 4.86 -0.84 4.67
C ASP A 324 4.70 0.02 3.41
N GLU A 325 4.64 1.34 3.58
CA GLU A 325 4.54 2.27 2.45
C GLU A 325 5.79 2.21 1.55
N THR A 326 6.97 2.00 2.14
CA THR A 326 8.21 1.84 1.37
C THR A 326 8.16 0.61 0.48
N LEU A 327 7.73 -0.53 1.02
CA LEU A 327 7.60 -1.78 0.25
C LEU A 327 6.54 -1.64 -0.85
N ASP A 328 5.38 -1.06 -0.54
CA ASP A 328 4.31 -0.81 -1.51
C ASP A 328 4.78 0.08 -2.66
N TYR A 329 5.51 1.17 -2.36
CA TYR A 329 6.02 2.09 -3.38
C TYR A 329 7.12 1.46 -4.26
N LEU A 330 8.02 0.67 -3.69
CA LEU A 330 9.07 -0.03 -4.46
C LEU A 330 8.48 -1.07 -5.41
N VAL A 331 7.44 -1.81 -4.99
CA VAL A 331 6.69 -2.73 -5.86
C VAL A 331 6.02 -1.96 -7.00
N PHE A 332 5.36 -0.83 -6.69
CA PHE A 332 4.75 0.02 -7.71
C PHE A 332 5.76 0.49 -8.76
N LYS A 333 6.93 0.99 -8.35
CA LYS A 333 7.98 1.41 -9.29
C LYS A 333 8.47 0.28 -10.18
N LYS A 334 8.73 -0.90 -9.61
CA LYS A 334 9.17 -2.09 -10.37
C LYS A 334 8.15 -2.46 -11.45
N ASN A 335 6.86 -2.43 -11.12
CA ASN A 335 5.78 -2.74 -12.05
C ASN A 335 5.60 -1.65 -13.12
N GLY A 336 5.68 -0.36 -12.75
CA GLY A 336 5.63 0.76 -13.70
C GLY A 336 6.80 0.78 -14.69
N SER A 337 8.01 0.44 -14.24
CA SER A 337 9.19 0.31 -15.11
C SER A 337 9.08 -0.87 -16.10
N ASN A 338 8.47 -1.98 -15.69
CA ASN A 338 8.24 -3.12 -16.58
C ASN A 338 7.20 -2.80 -17.68
N ILE A 339 6.17 -2.02 -17.36
CA ILE A 339 5.17 -1.58 -18.36
C ILE A 339 5.82 -0.67 -19.41
N THR A 340 6.69 0.26 -19.00
CA THR A 340 7.39 1.17 -19.94
C THR A 340 8.43 0.46 -20.80
N ALA A 341 9.13 -0.55 -20.27
CA ALA A 341 10.05 -1.39 -21.04
C ALA A 341 9.32 -2.25 -22.09
N ASN A 342 8.17 -2.84 -21.72
CA ASN A 342 7.35 -3.62 -22.65
C ASN A 342 6.74 -2.73 -23.76
N TYR A 343 6.33 -1.51 -23.43
CA TYR A 343 5.78 -0.55 -24.40
C TYR A 343 6.83 -0.05 -25.41
N GLN A 344 8.11 -0.02 -25.02
CA GLN A 344 9.22 0.30 -25.94
C GLN A 344 9.59 -0.88 -26.85
N ASN A 345 9.49 -2.11 -26.37
CA ASN A 345 9.69 -3.31 -27.18
C ASN A 345 8.59 -3.51 -28.24
N ASP A 346 7.32 -3.19 -27.93
CA ASP A 346 6.21 -3.25 -28.90
C ASP A 346 6.31 -2.20 -30.04
N LYS A 347 7.02 -1.09 -29.81
CA LYS A 347 7.31 -0.12 -30.87
C LYS A 347 8.49 -0.53 -31.76
N GLY A 348 9.29 -1.51 -31.34
CA GLY A 348 10.40 -2.05 -32.12
C GLY A 348 9.96 -2.88 -33.32
N ASP A 349 8.82 -3.58 -33.23
CA ASP A 349 8.37 -4.52 -34.25
C ASP A 349 7.41 -3.91 -35.31
N SER A 350 6.82 -2.75 -35.01
CA SER A 350 5.93 -2.05 -35.96
C SER A 350 6.66 -1.11 -36.94
N SER A 351 7.92 -0.75 -36.67
CA SER A 351 8.69 0.17 -37.54
C SER A 351 9.37 -0.51 -38.74
N SER A 352 9.48 -1.84 -38.74
CA SER A 352 10.12 -2.62 -39.81
C SER A 352 9.20 -2.87 -41.02
N LYS A 353 7.88 -2.73 -40.87
CA LYS A 353 6.90 -3.01 -41.94
C LYS A 353 6.42 -1.79 -42.74
N GLN A 354 6.77 -0.56 -42.36
CA GLN A 354 6.29 0.65 -43.07
C GLN A 354 7.30 1.30 -44.03
N ARG A 355 8.51 0.76 -44.21
CA ARG A 355 9.54 1.39 -45.06
C ARG A 355 9.58 0.97 -46.53
N ASN A 356 8.69 0.07 -46.99
CA ASN A 356 8.74 -0.48 -48.36
C ASN A 356 7.65 0.02 -49.34
N HIS A 357 6.85 1.05 -49.01
CA HIS A 357 5.77 1.50 -49.90
C HIS A 357 5.86 2.94 -50.45
N ARG A 358 7.04 3.57 -50.46
CA ARG A 358 7.23 4.83 -51.23
C ARG A 358 8.50 4.82 -52.07
N LYS A 359 8.48 4.02 -53.12
CA LYS A 359 9.17 4.31 -54.38
C LYS A 359 8.35 3.68 -55.49
N LEU A 360 7.42 4.43 -56.04
CA LEU A 360 6.94 4.34 -57.43
C LEU A 360 5.94 5.48 -57.64
N GLU A 361 6.04 6.09 -58.82
CA GLU A 361 5.16 7.09 -59.45
C GLU A 361 5.55 8.58 -59.30
N SER A 362 6.22 9.00 -60.38
CA SER A 362 6.28 10.30 -61.09
C SER A 362 6.49 11.59 -60.31
#